data_AF-A0A847NXW0-F1
#
_entry.id   AF-A0A847NXW0-F1
#
_cell.length_a   1.000
_cell.length_b   1.000
_cell.length_c   1.000
_cell.angle_alpha   90.00
_cell.angle_beta   90.00
_cell.angle_gamma   90.00
#
_symmetry.space_group_name_H-M   'P 1'
#
loop_
_entity.id
_entity.type
_entity.pdbx_description
1 polymer ?
#
loop_
_entity_poly.entity_id
_entity_poly.type
_entity_poly.pdbx_seq_one_letter_code
_entity_poly.pdbx_strand_id
1 'polypeptide(L)'
;MPKKYCHIFPLFVVAMFFLPCDTFAKNLTVDQDGGSEYTSISAALTSVNYQPGDIIYIQGNDVDTFVEQWPQMYDGRLTIMGASSNPDSFPVVSIYGGEWDLFWRNGTGTTRFERIVLENCGEIDLSNSQRILIIDKCIIKNFDSNVFKIVGSRDNYLFITNSIFWGNKSTIFSKSSDFNQYGPYGTVTYCTFYNNNGTINAESNISAQEVASNKLVVIKNSIFKNCPNIVADTDIKPAYTYNLLPGGQSEWGTGSIYTDDPGFVNSSPQKASDFALLLSSAAKDKANNTGAPSVDITGTSRSGTYDIGAFEYGSVAAGINLFWDVSTSAGYQAGNGTWGENDYWTSNGTTLESWPGAGNSATFAGSDGAWTITINGTQNVDSMAFLNDGYTINGGTSLNFTTKSGVFVSPNKTATINTVITGTPGLSKYGTGTLILGGSNTFTGPVTINAGVISINTLNNGGSS
;
A
#
# COMPACT_ATOMS: atom_id res chain seq x y z
N MET A 1 -53.72 -70.38 12.12
CA MET A 1 -52.92 -69.16 12.39
C MET A 1 -52.35 -68.64 11.07
N PRO A 2 -52.79 -67.50 10.53
CA PRO A 2 -52.09 -66.86 9.41
C PRO A 2 -51.02 -65.90 9.94
N LYS A 3 -49.82 -65.93 9.32
CA LYS A 3 -48.69 -65.07 9.65
C LYS A 3 -48.98 -63.62 9.20
N LYS A 4 -48.82 -62.65 10.12
CA LYS A 4 -48.76 -61.23 9.78
C LYS A 4 -47.41 -60.94 9.10
N TYR A 5 -47.43 -60.37 7.91
CA TYR A 5 -46.25 -59.77 7.29
C TYR A 5 -46.12 -58.32 7.78
N CYS A 6 -44.97 -58.00 8.37
CA CYS A 6 -44.59 -56.64 8.73
C CYS A 6 -43.90 -56.01 7.52
N HIS A 7 -44.48 -54.96 6.95
CA HIS A 7 -43.84 -54.16 5.91
C HIS A 7 -42.85 -53.18 6.56
N ILE A 8 -41.56 -53.36 6.29
CA ILE A 8 -40.50 -52.41 6.62
C ILE A 8 -40.44 -51.38 5.48
N PHE A 9 -40.75 -50.11 5.78
CA PHE A 9 -40.47 -48.99 4.88
C PHE A 9 -38.97 -48.63 5.01
N PRO A 10 -38.19 -48.55 3.92
CA PRO A 10 -36.84 -48.05 4.00
C PRO A 10 -36.87 -46.54 4.24
N LEU A 11 -36.24 -46.11 5.34
CA LEU A 11 -36.01 -44.70 5.64
C LEU A 11 -34.96 -44.18 4.64
N PHE A 12 -35.39 -43.39 3.65
CA PHE A 12 -34.48 -42.68 2.76
C PHE A 12 -33.87 -41.49 3.54
N VAL A 13 -32.64 -41.67 4.01
CA VAL A 13 -31.82 -40.56 4.50
C VAL A 13 -31.33 -39.79 3.28
N VAL A 14 -31.96 -38.64 2.99
CA VAL A 14 -31.44 -37.69 2.02
C VAL A 14 -30.23 -37.03 2.65
N ALA A 15 -29.02 -37.44 2.26
CA ALA A 15 -27.81 -36.70 2.56
C ALA A 15 -27.85 -35.39 1.77
N MET A 16 -28.23 -34.30 2.43
CA MET A 16 -27.98 -32.95 1.91
C MET A 16 -26.46 -32.75 1.88
N PHE A 17 -25.86 -32.96 0.72
CA PHE A 17 -24.53 -32.44 0.44
C PHE A 17 -24.66 -30.92 0.31
N PHE A 18 -24.39 -30.21 1.40
CA PHE A 18 -24.00 -28.81 1.29
C PHE A 18 -22.67 -28.79 0.54
N LEU A 19 -22.72 -28.44 -0.74
CA LEU A 19 -21.51 -28.00 -1.43
C LEU A 19 -20.95 -26.83 -0.61
N PRO A 20 -19.66 -26.81 -0.24
CA PRO A 20 -19.08 -25.62 0.35
C PRO A 20 -19.33 -24.48 -0.63
N CYS A 21 -20.14 -23.52 -0.21
CA CYS A 21 -20.18 -22.22 -0.87
C CYS A 21 -18.75 -21.71 -0.78
N ASP A 22 -18.10 -21.45 -1.91
CA ASP A 22 -16.82 -20.76 -1.92
C ASP A 22 -17.04 -19.42 -1.23
N THR A 23 -16.73 -19.35 0.06
CA THR A 23 -16.76 -18.11 0.81
C THR A 23 -15.63 -17.27 0.25
N PHE A 24 -15.99 -16.19 -0.45
CA PHE A 24 -15.03 -15.15 -0.80
C PHE A 24 -14.27 -14.75 0.45
N ALA A 25 -12.95 -14.59 0.32
CA ALA A 25 -12.12 -14.05 1.39
C ALA A 25 -12.75 -12.74 1.88
N LYS A 26 -13.05 -12.67 3.18
CA LYS A 26 -13.63 -11.46 3.80
C LYS A 26 -12.56 -10.72 4.59
N ASN A 27 -12.84 -9.45 4.88
CA ASN A 27 -12.04 -8.65 5.78
C ASN A 27 -12.52 -8.86 7.22
N LEU A 28 -11.61 -9.25 8.11
CA LEU A 28 -11.77 -9.13 9.56
C LEU A 28 -11.09 -7.82 9.95
N THR A 29 -11.90 -6.83 10.33
CA THR A 29 -11.39 -5.49 10.68
C THR A 29 -10.75 -5.49 12.06
N VAL A 30 -9.56 -4.91 12.17
CA VAL A 30 -8.81 -4.76 13.43
C VAL A 30 -8.48 -3.29 13.65
N ASP A 31 -8.66 -2.81 14.88
CA ASP A 31 -8.34 -1.45 15.32
C ASP A 31 -8.02 -1.49 16.82
N GLN A 32 -6.81 -1.08 17.21
CA GLN A 32 -6.31 -1.30 18.57
C GLN A 32 -7.05 -0.45 19.61
N ASP A 33 -7.48 0.76 19.26
CA ASP A 33 -8.13 1.70 20.18
C ASP A 33 -9.65 1.47 20.30
N GLY A 34 -10.21 0.68 19.38
CA GLY A 34 -11.60 0.28 19.33
C GLY A 34 -12.38 1.06 18.27
N GLY A 35 -13.13 0.34 17.43
CA GLY A 35 -13.72 0.93 16.21
C GLY A 35 -13.95 -0.10 15.11
N SER A 36 -13.39 -1.30 15.31
CA SER A 36 -13.49 -2.46 14.43
C SER A 36 -14.04 -3.70 15.15
N GLU A 37 -14.26 -4.78 14.39
CA GLU A 37 -14.72 -6.09 14.91
C GLU A 37 -13.77 -6.67 15.97
N TYR A 38 -12.46 -6.45 15.83
CA TYR A 38 -11.44 -6.93 16.76
C TYR A 38 -10.49 -5.81 17.17
N THR A 39 -9.88 -5.95 18.34
CA THR A 39 -8.88 -5.00 18.87
C THR A 39 -7.44 -5.53 18.86
N SER A 40 -7.23 -6.74 18.34
CA SER A 40 -5.90 -7.34 18.18
C SER A 40 -5.86 -8.31 17.01
N ILE A 41 -4.67 -8.52 16.45
CA ILE A 41 -4.45 -9.45 15.34
C ILE A 41 -4.73 -10.89 15.80
N SER A 42 -4.24 -11.25 16.97
CA SER A 42 -4.45 -12.59 17.56
C SER A 42 -5.91 -12.89 17.84
N ALA A 43 -6.70 -11.90 18.29
CA ALA A 43 -8.14 -12.09 18.50
C ALA A 43 -8.87 -12.35 17.17
N ALA A 44 -8.52 -11.62 16.11
CA ALA A 44 -9.08 -11.85 14.80
C ALA A 44 -8.72 -13.25 14.26
N LEU A 45 -7.45 -13.65 14.36
CA LEU A 45 -6.95 -14.95 13.88
C LEU A 45 -7.52 -16.16 14.62
N THR A 46 -7.82 -16.01 15.91
CA THR A 46 -8.37 -17.10 16.75
C THR A 46 -9.90 -17.11 16.80
N SER A 47 -10.54 -16.15 16.13
CA SER A 47 -12.00 -16.07 16.09
C SER A 47 -12.61 -17.25 15.32
N VAL A 48 -13.81 -17.68 15.74
CA VAL A 48 -14.62 -18.66 14.96
C VAL A 48 -15.04 -18.13 13.59
N ASN A 49 -14.96 -16.81 13.42
CA ASN A 49 -15.32 -16.12 12.19
C ASN A 49 -14.20 -16.15 11.16
N TYR A 50 -12.96 -16.44 11.56
CA TYR A 50 -11.82 -16.48 10.66
C TYR A 50 -11.80 -17.77 9.83
N GLN A 51 -11.50 -17.66 8.54
CA GLN A 51 -11.24 -18.79 7.65
C GLN A 51 -9.90 -18.61 6.89
N PRO A 52 -9.13 -19.69 6.62
CA PRO A 52 -7.88 -19.60 5.87
C PRO A 52 -8.02 -18.93 4.49
N GLY A 53 -7.44 -17.75 4.35
CA GLY A 53 -7.53 -16.90 3.16
C GLY A 53 -8.26 -15.58 3.40
N ASP A 54 -8.94 -15.40 4.53
CA ASP A 54 -9.46 -14.10 4.96
C ASP A 54 -8.33 -13.08 5.19
N ILE A 55 -8.69 -11.80 5.14
CA ILE A 55 -7.78 -10.67 5.29
C ILE A 55 -7.96 -10.09 6.70
N ILE A 56 -6.88 -10.05 7.47
CA ILE A 56 -6.80 -9.22 8.67
C ILE A 56 -6.57 -7.77 8.20
N TYR A 57 -7.63 -6.97 8.24
CA TYR A 57 -7.65 -5.61 7.71
C TYR A 57 -7.53 -4.60 8.86
N ILE A 58 -6.34 -4.03 9.02
CA ILE A 58 -6.04 -3.07 10.09
C ILE A 58 -6.45 -1.67 9.63
N GLN A 59 -7.38 -1.04 10.36
CA GLN A 59 -7.94 0.27 10.05
C GLN A 59 -8.02 1.12 11.33
N GLY A 60 -8.18 2.44 11.16
CA GLY A 60 -8.18 3.39 12.25
C GLY A 60 -7.88 4.79 11.73
N ASN A 61 -8.08 5.82 12.57
CA ASN A 61 -7.76 7.21 12.22
C ASN A 61 -6.34 7.63 12.66
N ASP A 62 -5.65 6.74 13.36
CA ASP A 62 -4.31 6.90 13.91
C ASP A 62 -3.41 5.70 13.54
N VAL A 63 -2.22 5.66 14.12
CA VAL A 63 -1.24 4.59 13.87
C VAL A 63 -1.24 3.62 15.05
N ASP A 64 -1.92 2.50 14.86
CA ASP A 64 -1.93 1.40 15.82
C ASP A 64 -0.57 0.70 15.92
N THR A 65 -0.26 0.18 17.12
CA THR A 65 0.93 -0.62 17.40
C THR A 65 0.58 -1.93 18.11
N PHE A 66 0.63 -3.03 17.37
CA PHE A 66 0.36 -4.38 17.84
C PHE A 66 1.65 -5.07 18.29
N VAL A 67 1.76 -5.39 19.57
CA VAL A 67 2.88 -6.17 20.14
C VAL A 67 2.32 -7.47 20.70
N GLU A 68 2.49 -8.56 19.96
CA GLU A 68 1.73 -9.79 20.19
C GLU A 68 2.60 -11.05 20.09
N GLN A 69 2.30 -12.03 20.93
CA GLN A 69 2.76 -13.41 20.69
C GLN A 69 1.89 -14.07 19.64
N TRP A 70 2.49 -14.83 18.72
CA TRP A 70 1.73 -15.54 17.71
C TRP A 70 0.78 -16.58 18.34
N PRO A 71 -0.50 -16.67 17.90
CA PRO A 71 -1.46 -17.60 18.48
C PRO A 71 -1.13 -19.07 18.16
N GLN A 72 -1.49 -19.98 19.06
CA GLN A 72 -1.27 -21.42 18.90
C GLN A 72 -2.08 -22.01 17.73
N MET A 73 -1.51 -23.04 17.07
CA MET A 73 -2.18 -23.93 16.10
C MET A 73 -2.69 -23.29 14.80
N TYR A 74 -2.25 -22.09 14.44
CA TYR A 74 -2.60 -21.49 13.15
C TYR A 74 -1.58 -21.87 12.05
N ASP A 75 -2.07 -22.44 10.93
CA ASP A 75 -1.25 -22.78 9.74
C ASP A 75 -1.98 -22.44 8.41
N GLY A 76 -2.90 -21.47 8.44
CA GLY A 76 -3.69 -21.07 7.27
C GLY A 76 -2.96 -20.14 6.29
N ARG A 77 -3.60 -19.90 5.13
CA ARG A 77 -3.27 -18.77 4.24
C ARG A 77 -3.57 -17.46 4.96
N LEU A 78 -2.62 -16.54 5.00
CA LEU A 78 -2.71 -15.32 5.78
C LEU A 78 -2.56 -14.08 4.89
N THR A 79 -3.42 -13.08 5.07
CA THR A 79 -3.11 -11.71 4.62
C THR A 79 -3.30 -10.76 5.79
N ILE A 80 -2.29 -9.95 6.09
CA ILE A 80 -2.43 -8.79 6.99
C ILE A 80 -2.20 -7.54 6.17
N MET A 81 -3.18 -6.64 6.18
CA MET A 81 -3.18 -5.44 5.34
C MET A 81 -3.56 -4.20 6.16
N GLY A 82 -2.74 -3.16 6.11
CA GLY A 82 -3.13 -1.84 6.61
C GLY A 82 -4.05 -1.10 5.63
N ALA A 83 -4.95 -0.26 6.15
CA ALA A 83 -5.94 0.46 5.37
C ALA A 83 -5.36 1.65 4.58
N SER A 84 -4.41 2.37 5.16
CA SER A 84 -3.80 3.57 4.60
C SER A 84 -2.89 3.27 3.40
N SER A 85 -2.84 4.17 2.43
CA SER A 85 -1.80 4.18 1.38
C SER A 85 -0.63 5.11 1.71
N ASN A 86 -0.75 5.94 2.74
CA ASN A 86 0.36 6.75 3.25
C ASN A 86 1.26 5.89 4.14
N PRO A 87 2.53 5.66 3.77
CA PRO A 87 3.45 4.83 4.54
C PRO A 87 3.82 5.39 5.91
N ASP A 88 3.64 6.69 6.15
CA ASP A 88 3.78 7.29 7.49
C ASP A 88 2.61 6.92 8.43
N SER A 89 1.53 6.34 7.87
CA SER A 89 0.33 5.92 8.60
C SER A 89 0.11 4.41 8.54
N PHE A 90 1.14 3.63 8.22
CA PHE A 90 1.05 2.18 8.29
C PHE A 90 1.05 1.73 9.75
N PRO A 91 0.17 0.78 10.15
CA PRO A 91 0.15 0.24 11.49
C PRO A 91 1.44 -0.54 11.77
N VAL A 92 1.89 -0.49 13.01
CA VAL A 92 3.10 -1.15 13.48
C VAL A 92 2.76 -2.51 14.08
N VAL A 93 3.49 -3.54 13.66
CA VAL A 93 3.26 -4.92 14.04
C VAL A 93 4.60 -5.52 14.50
N SER A 94 4.61 -6.00 15.74
CA SER A 94 5.69 -6.72 16.39
C SER A 94 5.20 -8.09 16.84
N ILE A 95 5.53 -9.14 16.08
CA ILE A 95 5.08 -10.51 16.35
C ILE A 95 6.26 -11.40 16.75
N TYR A 96 6.11 -12.19 17.79
CA TYR A 96 7.16 -13.08 18.32
C TYR A 96 6.59 -14.35 18.99
N GLY A 97 7.49 -15.21 19.49
CA GLY A 97 7.15 -16.42 20.28
C GLY A 97 7.32 -17.73 19.52
N GLY A 98 7.34 -18.87 20.21
CA GLY A 98 7.66 -20.17 19.58
C GLY A 98 6.66 -20.64 18.52
N GLU A 99 5.39 -20.22 18.62
CA GLU A 99 4.37 -20.53 17.60
C GLU A 99 4.60 -19.74 16.30
N TRP A 100 5.26 -18.57 16.36
CA TRP A 100 5.68 -17.82 15.18
C TRP A 100 6.67 -18.64 14.36
N ASP A 101 7.67 -19.22 15.04
CA ASP A 101 8.67 -20.06 14.40
C ASP A 101 8.02 -21.30 13.75
N LEU A 102 7.04 -21.91 14.43
CA LEU A 102 6.30 -23.07 13.92
C LEU A 102 5.44 -22.72 12.71
N PHE A 103 4.76 -21.57 12.73
CA PHE A 103 3.95 -21.08 11.62
C PHE A 103 4.76 -20.93 10.34
N TRP A 104 6.01 -20.47 10.45
CA TRP A 104 6.88 -20.35 9.28
C TRP A 104 7.47 -21.71 8.87
N ARG A 105 8.15 -22.41 9.79
CA ARG A 105 8.95 -23.60 9.45
C ARG A 105 8.13 -24.77 8.89
N ASN A 106 6.91 -24.97 9.40
CA ASN A 106 6.05 -26.08 8.98
C ASN A 106 4.90 -25.63 8.08
N GLY A 107 4.98 -24.39 7.59
CA GLY A 107 3.85 -23.71 6.99
C GLY A 107 3.49 -24.09 5.56
N THR A 108 2.21 -23.99 5.21
CA THR A 108 1.72 -24.16 3.82
C THR A 108 0.87 -22.96 3.32
N GLY A 109 0.74 -22.81 2.00
CA GLY A 109 -0.08 -21.75 1.40
C GLY A 109 0.63 -20.41 1.22
N THR A 110 -0.11 -19.32 1.08
CA THR A 110 0.43 -17.97 0.86
C THR A 110 0.24 -17.12 2.11
N THR A 111 1.30 -16.41 2.51
CA THR A 111 1.23 -15.33 3.48
C THR A 111 1.58 -14.02 2.80
N ARG A 112 0.71 -13.02 2.95
CA ARG A 112 0.91 -11.67 2.44
C ARG A 112 0.92 -10.65 3.56
N PHE A 113 1.95 -9.81 3.59
CA PHE A 113 1.96 -8.57 4.36
C PHE A 113 1.88 -7.40 3.40
N GLU A 114 0.98 -6.46 3.67
CA GLU A 114 0.82 -5.29 2.82
C GLU A 114 0.47 -4.02 3.62
N ARG A 115 1.17 -2.91 3.36
CA ARG A 115 0.90 -1.60 3.98
C ARG A 115 0.94 -1.63 5.50
N ILE A 116 1.92 -2.35 6.05
CA ILE A 116 2.20 -2.42 7.48
C ILE A 116 3.69 -2.18 7.76
N VAL A 117 4.00 -1.83 9.00
CA VAL A 117 5.36 -1.82 9.52
C VAL A 117 5.59 -3.11 10.31
N LEU A 118 6.52 -3.95 9.84
CA LEU A 118 7.07 -5.03 10.63
C LEU A 118 8.25 -4.46 11.43
N GLU A 119 8.07 -4.32 12.74
CA GLU A 119 9.08 -3.73 13.62
C GLU A 119 9.43 -4.72 14.71
N ASN A 120 10.73 -5.05 14.82
CA ASN A 120 11.25 -5.90 15.88
C ASN A 120 10.49 -7.24 16.06
N CYS A 121 10.06 -7.85 14.95
CA CYS A 121 9.46 -9.19 14.98
C CYS A 121 10.52 -10.27 15.23
N GLY A 122 10.07 -11.45 15.63
CA GLY A 122 10.88 -12.67 15.55
C GLY A 122 11.27 -13.00 14.11
N GLU A 123 12.37 -13.72 13.95
CA GLU A 123 12.87 -14.19 12.64
C GLU A 123 11.75 -14.87 11.84
N ILE A 124 11.59 -14.49 10.58
CA ILE A 124 10.70 -15.16 9.63
C ILE A 124 11.45 -16.38 9.10
N ASP A 125 11.32 -17.50 9.82
CA ASP A 125 12.05 -18.73 9.56
C ASP A 125 11.38 -19.60 8.49
N LEU A 126 11.73 -19.37 7.22
CA LEU A 126 11.21 -20.14 6.09
C LEU A 126 11.89 -21.51 5.94
N SER A 127 12.65 -21.98 6.94
CA SER A 127 13.31 -23.29 6.91
C SER A 127 12.31 -24.43 6.84
N ASN A 128 12.38 -25.24 5.79
CA ASN A 128 11.46 -26.36 5.51
C ASN A 128 10.01 -25.93 5.25
N SER A 129 9.78 -24.63 5.00
CA SER A 129 8.46 -24.10 4.72
C SER A 129 8.01 -24.41 3.29
N GLN A 130 6.75 -24.80 3.12
CA GLN A 130 6.07 -24.84 1.82
C GLN A 130 5.30 -23.54 1.53
N ARG A 131 5.40 -22.55 2.41
CA ARG A 131 4.71 -21.27 2.31
C ARG A 131 5.32 -20.37 1.23
N ILE A 132 4.49 -19.59 0.56
CA ILE A 132 4.91 -18.46 -0.28
C ILE A 132 4.72 -17.20 0.54
N LEU A 133 5.78 -16.40 0.69
CA LEU A 133 5.75 -15.12 1.37
C LEU A 133 5.73 -13.98 0.35
N ILE A 134 4.73 -13.11 0.44
CA ILE A 134 4.62 -11.89 -0.33
C ILE A 134 4.64 -10.70 0.63
N ILE A 135 5.53 -9.75 0.40
CA ILE A 135 5.62 -8.50 1.14
C ILE A 135 5.53 -7.39 0.12
N ASP A 136 4.52 -6.53 0.24
CA ASP A 136 4.30 -5.46 -0.72
C ASP A 136 3.93 -4.17 0.00
N LYS A 137 4.65 -3.08 -0.30
CA LYS A 137 4.42 -1.79 0.34
C LYS A 137 4.55 -1.85 1.86
N CYS A 138 5.57 -2.52 2.39
CA CYS A 138 5.80 -2.62 3.82
C CYS A 138 7.06 -1.88 4.25
N ILE A 139 7.15 -1.60 5.55
CA ILE A 139 8.38 -1.13 6.20
C ILE A 139 8.87 -2.25 7.12
N ILE A 140 10.10 -2.69 6.95
CA ILE A 140 10.74 -3.75 7.72
C ILE A 140 11.90 -3.12 8.47
N LYS A 141 11.74 -2.93 9.78
CA LYS A 141 12.68 -2.09 10.54
C LYS A 141 13.05 -2.62 11.91
N ASN A 142 14.23 -2.21 12.36
CA ASN A 142 14.72 -2.41 13.72
C ASN A 142 14.77 -3.87 14.17
N PHE A 143 14.99 -4.82 13.26
CA PHE A 143 15.21 -6.21 13.65
C PHE A 143 16.58 -6.38 14.32
N ASP A 144 16.55 -6.87 15.56
CA ASP A 144 17.74 -7.28 16.32
C ASP A 144 18.15 -8.73 16.03
N SER A 145 17.19 -9.59 15.63
CA SER A 145 17.44 -10.91 15.05
C SER A 145 17.56 -10.83 13.52
N ASN A 146 17.91 -11.93 12.85
CA ASN A 146 17.78 -11.94 11.40
C ASN A 146 16.32 -11.73 10.99
N VAL A 147 16.12 -11.16 9.79
CA VAL A 147 14.77 -10.87 9.28
C VAL A 147 14.17 -12.11 8.65
N PHE A 148 14.80 -12.62 7.59
CA PHE A 148 14.38 -13.81 6.86
C PHE A 148 15.46 -14.86 6.95
N LYS A 149 15.06 -16.08 7.30
CA LYS A 149 15.92 -17.24 7.22
C LYS A 149 15.46 -18.16 6.11
N ILE A 150 16.38 -18.35 5.18
CA ILE A 150 16.18 -19.01 3.90
C ILE A 150 17.01 -20.28 3.93
N VAL A 151 16.35 -21.44 3.78
CA VAL A 151 16.97 -22.76 3.91
C VAL A 151 16.36 -23.75 2.93
N GLY A 152 17.18 -24.69 2.48
CA GLY A 152 16.75 -25.85 1.70
C GLY A 152 16.79 -25.61 0.19
N SER A 153 16.34 -26.61 -0.57
CA SER A 153 16.30 -26.55 -2.03
C SER A 153 14.86 -26.29 -2.49
N ARG A 154 14.51 -25.02 -2.66
CA ARG A 154 13.22 -24.57 -3.21
C ARG A 154 13.41 -23.23 -3.91
N ASP A 155 12.63 -22.99 -4.94
CA ASP A 155 12.63 -21.73 -5.70
C ASP A 155 11.33 -20.93 -5.51
N ASN A 156 11.40 -19.63 -5.78
CA ASN A 156 10.28 -18.71 -5.99
C ASN A 156 9.23 -18.69 -4.86
N TYR A 157 9.67 -18.59 -3.61
CA TYR A 157 8.77 -18.54 -2.45
C TYR A 157 8.84 -17.25 -1.64
N LEU A 158 9.72 -16.31 -1.99
CA LEU A 158 9.82 -15.00 -1.36
C LEU A 158 9.69 -13.89 -2.42
N PHE A 159 8.70 -13.01 -2.26
CA PHE A 159 8.46 -11.89 -3.17
C PHE A 159 8.32 -10.61 -2.37
N ILE A 160 9.25 -9.67 -2.55
CA ILE A 160 9.25 -8.40 -1.84
C ILE A 160 9.23 -7.26 -2.86
N THR A 161 8.22 -6.40 -2.77
CA THR A 161 8.03 -5.26 -3.68
C THR A 161 7.74 -3.97 -2.93
N ASN A 162 8.16 -2.83 -3.48
CA ASN A 162 7.79 -1.50 -3.00
C ASN A 162 8.02 -1.28 -1.50
N SER A 163 9.04 -1.91 -0.91
CA SER A 163 9.19 -1.97 0.55
C SER A 163 10.48 -1.29 1.03
N ILE A 164 10.48 -0.86 2.29
CA ILE A 164 11.60 -0.15 2.90
C ILE A 164 12.21 -1.03 3.98
N PHE A 165 13.51 -1.29 3.88
CA PHE A 165 14.31 -1.93 4.93
C PHE A 165 15.08 -0.86 5.68
N TRP A 166 14.78 -0.66 6.96
CA TRP A 166 15.28 0.49 7.69
C TRP A 166 15.84 0.12 9.07
N GLY A 167 17.13 0.37 9.30
CA GLY A 167 17.68 0.25 10.65
C GLY A 167 17.84 -1.19 11.16
N ASN A 168 17.77 -2.20 10.29
CA ASN A 168 17.93 -3.58 10.72
C ASN A 168 19.39 -3.83 11.13
N LYS A 169 19.57 -4.37 12.35
CA LYS A 169 20.89 -4.56 12.96
C LYS A 169 21.49 -5.91 12.60
N SER A 170 20.67 -6.94 12.41
CA SER A 170 21.11 -8.26 11.96
C SER A 170 20.90 -8.48 10.46
N THR A 171 21.29 -9.66 9.99
CA THR A 171 21.20 -10.07 8.59
C THR A 171 19.76 -10.06 8.08
N ILE A 172 19.53 -9.51 6.88
CA ILE A 172 18.18 -9.47 6.27
C ILE A 172 17.84 -10.83 5.65
N PHE A 173 18.63 -11.28 4.67
CA PHE A 173 18.49 -12.59 4.05
C PHE A 173 19.60 -13.51 4.57
N SER A 174 19.26 -14.27 5.61
CA SER A 174 20.17 -15.24 6.21
C SER A 174 20.01 -16.60 5.54
N LYS A 175 21.12 -17.34 5.43
CA LYS A 175 21.16 -18.69 4.87
C LYS A 175 21.63 -19.69 5.91
N SER A 176 21.05 -20.90 5.93
CA SER A 176 21.68 -22.06 6.57
C SER A 176 22.53 -22.84 5.57
N SER A 177 23.51 -23.59 6.06
CA SER A 177 24.61 -24.30 5.38
C SER A 177 24.38 -25.03 4.03
N ASP A 178 23.16 -25.17 3.52
CA ASP A 178 22.84 -26.02 2.37
C ASP A 178 22.57 -25.22 1.08
N PHE A 179 22.89 -25.81 -0.07
CA PHE A 179 22.76 -25.18 -1.40
C PHE A 179 21.34 -25.29 -2.01
N ASN A 180 20.94 -24.31 -2.82
CA ASN A 180 19.68 -24.34 -3.56
C ASN A 180 19.79 -25.04 -4.93
N GLN A 181 19.06 -26.13 -5.12
CA GLN A 181 19.09 -26.88 -6.38
C GLN A 181 18.20 -26.33 -7.50
N TYR A 182 17.12 -25.60 -7.19
CA TYR A 182 15.98 -25.44 -8.12
C TYR A 182 15.80 -24.05 -8.75
N GLY A 183 16.42 -22.99 -8.23
CA GLY A 183 16.29 -21.63 -8.78
C GLY A 183 16.46 -20.54 -7.72
N PRO A 184 16.05 -19.28 -7.95
CA PRO A 184 16.15 -18.25 -6.92
C PRO A 184 15.21 -18.53 -5.77
N TYR A 185 15.66 -18.29 -4.54
CA TYR A 185 14.78 -18.36 -3.37
C TYR A 185 13.61 -17.37 -3.50
N GLY A 186 13.88 -16.21 -4.09
CA GLY A 186 12.90 -15.16 -4.26
C GLY A 186 13.46 -13.89 -4.90
N THR A 187 12.58 -12.90 -5.06
CA THR A 187 12.90 -11.60 -5.65
C THR A 187 12.61 -10.46 -4.69
N VAL A 188 13.48 -9.46 -4.70
CA VAL A 188 13.33 -8.20 -3.96
C VAL A 188 13.47 -7.08 -4.95
N THR A 189 12.39 -6.36 -5.24
CA THR A 189 12.38 -5.37 -6.32
C THR A 189 11.74 -4.07 -5.88
N TYR A 190 12.25 -2.94 -6.40
CA TYR A 190 11.70 -1.62 -6.07
C TYR A 190 11.69 -1.37 -4.56
N CYS A 191 12.80 -1.67 -3.88
CA CYS A 191 12.91 -1.52 -2.43
C CYS A 191 13.96 -0.46 -2.05
N THR A 192 13.86 0.09 -0.85
CA THR A 192 14.85 1.04 -0.31
C THR A 192 15.49 0.47 0.95
N PHE A 193 16.80 0.28 0.94
CA PHE A 193 17.60 -0.16 2.07
C PHE A 193 18.36 1.04 2.67
N TYR A 194 18.03 1.39 3.91
CA TYR A 194 18.61 2.54 4.59
C TYR A 194 19.07 2.19 6.01
N ASN A 195 20.33 2.53 6.33
CA ASN A 195 20.93 2.32 7.66
C ASN A 195 20.82 0.87 8.17
N ASN A 196 20.92 -0.13 7.29
CA ASN A 196 20.96 -1.53 7.71
C ASN A 196 22.42 -1.93 7.99
N ASN A 197 22.72 -2.30 9.23
CA ASN A 197 24.09 -2.63 9.66
C ASN A 197 24.45 -4.10 9.43
N GLY A 198 23.46 -4.98 9.50
CA GLY A 198 23.63 -6.40 9.22
C GLY A 198 23.84 -6.67 7.74
N THR A 199 24.26 -7.90 7.42
CA THR A 199 24.45 -8.31 6.03
C THR A 199 23.11 -8.35 5.31
N ILE A 200 22.97 -7.69 4.16
CA ILE A 200 21.69 -7.77 3.42
C ILE A 200 21.51 -9.17 2.87
N ASN A 201 22.50 -9.72 2.17
CA ASN A 201 22.45 -11.09 1.67
C ASN A 201 23.68 -11.89 2.15
N ALA A 202 23.44 -12.84 3.05
CA ALA A 202 24.48 -13.62 3.72
C ALA A 202 24.90 -14.90 2.97
N GLU A 203 24.57 -15.02 1.68
CA GLU A 203 25.14 -16.06 0.82
C GLU A 203 26.68 -16.05 0.89
N SER A 204 27.26 -17.22 1.17
CA SER A 204 28.71 -17.42 1.28
C SER A 204 29.14 -18.73 0.62
N ASN A 205 30.35 -18.74 0.06
CA ASN A 205 30.94 -19.88 -0.67
C ASN A 205 30.09 -20.33 -1.86
N ILE A 206 29.47 -19.38 -2.56
CA ILE A 206 28.63 -19.66 -3.72
C ILE A 206 29.51 -19.74 -4.98
N SER A 207 29.29 -20.74 -5.83
CA SER A 207 30.04 -20.86 -7.08
C SER A 207 29.53 -19.91 -8.16
N ALA A 208 30.40 -19.54 -9.10
CA ALA A 208 30.02 -18.76 -10.28
C ALA A 208 28.87 -19.40 -11.09
N GLN A 209 28.76 -20.73 -11.09
CA GLN A 209 27.66 -21.45 -11.74
C GLN A 209 26.32 -21.24 -11.02
N GLU A 210 26.32 -21.21 -9.69
CA GLU A 210 25.13 -20.97 -8.88
C GLU A 210 24.62 -19.54 -9.03
N VAL A 211 25.53 -18.57 -9.09
CA VAL A 211 25.21 -17.17 -9.41
C VAL A 211 24.58 -17.07 -10.80
N ALA A 212 25.18 -17.70 -11.81
CA ALA A 212 24.65 -17.71 -13.18
C ALA A 212 23.28 -18.41 -13.31
N SER A 213 22.96 -19.33 -12.39
CA SER A 213 21.69 -20.05 -12.34
C SER A 213 20.64 -19.36 -11.44
N ASN A 214 20.93 -18.14 -10.95
CA ASN A 214 20.10 -17.35 -10.04
C ASN A 214 19.70 -18.10 -8.77
N LYS A 215 20.57 -18.89 -8.15
CA LYS A 215 20.21 -19.75 -7.00
C LYS A 215 20.18 -19.06 -5.63
N LEU A 216 19.83 -17.78 -5.62
CA LEU A 216 19.99 -16.84 -4.51
C LEU A 216 18.78 -15.88 -4.43
N VAL A 217 18.77 -14.98 -3.43
CA VAL A 217 17.80 -13.87 -3.40
C VAL A 217 18.20 -12.79 -4.40
N VAL A 218 17.42 -12.65 -5.47
CA VAL A 218 17.70 -11.68 -6.53
C VAL A 218 17.18 -10.30 -6.15
N ILE A 219 18.06 -9.30 -6.14
CA ILE A 219 17.70 -7.91 -5.78
C ILE A 219 17.82 -7.00 -6.99
N LYS A 220 16.73 -6.31 -7.35
CA LYS A 220 16.64 -5.46 -8.54
C LYS A 220 16.00 -4.10 -8.23
N ASN A 221 16.32 -3.06 -9.01
CA ASN A 221 15.62 -1.77 -8.95
C ASN A 221 15.55 -1.17 -7.54
N SER A 222 16.56 -1.41 -6.70
CA SER A 222 16.54 -1.05 -5.27
C SER A 222 17.64 -0.05 -4.91
N ILE A 223 17.36 0.82 -3.93
CA ILE A 223 18.30 1.82 -3.42
C ILE A 223 19.00 1.28 -2.18
N PHE A 224 20.31 1.50 -2.08
CA PHE A 224 21.14 1.17 -0.91
C PHE A 224 21.88 2.40 -0.42
N LYS A 225 21.59 2.81 0.82
CA LYS A 225 22.26 3.94 1.48
C LYS A 225 22.63 3.57 2.90
N ASN A 226 23.89 3.84 3.28
CA ASN A 226 24.44 3.52 4.60
C ASN A 226 24.25 2.03 4.99
N CYS A 227 24.48 1.14 4.03
CA CYS A 227 24.44 -0.31 4.21
C CYS A 227 25.85 -0.86 4.00
N PRO A 228 26.72 -0.90 5.04
CA PRO A 228 28.14 -1.25 4.89
C PRO A 228 28.35 -2.71 4.43
N ASN A 229 27.40 -3.60 4.72
CA ASN A 229 27.50 -5.03 4.45
C ASN A 229 26.38 -5.48 3.49
N ILE A 230 26.48 -5.14 2.20
CA ILE A 230 25.43 -5.52 1.24
C ILE A 230 25.43 -7.05 0.99
N VAL A 231 26.61 -7.65 0.83
CA VAL A 231 26.78 -9.08 0.56
C VAL A 231 27.89 -9.66 1.43
N ALA A 232 27.75 -10.92 1.87
CA ALA A 232 28.82 -11.64 2.55
C ALA A 232 29.89 -12.17 1.59
N ASP A 233 29.51 -12.44 0.35
CA ASP A 233 30.37 -12.97 -0.71
C ASP A 233 30.24 -12.11 -1.96
N THR A 234 31.36 -11.61 -2.47
CA THR A 234 31.37 -10.71 -3.64
C THR A 234 30.94 -11.40 -4.92
N ASP A 235 30.98 -12.74 -4.97
CA ASP A 235 30.60 -13.49 -6.17
C ASP A 235 29.12 -13.31 -6.52
N ILE A 236 28.26 -12.87 -5.59
CA ILE A 236 26.83 -12.62 -5.86
C ILE A 236 26.53 -11.23 -6.42
N LYS A 237 27.51 -10.32 -6.47
CA LYS A 237 27.35 -8.97 -7.03
C LYS A 237 26.69 -8.95 -8.42
N PRO A 238 26.98 -9.88 -9.37
CA PRO A 238 26.33 -9.90 -10.68
C PRO A 238 24.81 -10.13 -10.64
N ALA A 239 24.28 -10.73 -9.57
CA ALA A 239 22.84 -10.99 -9.43
C ALA A 239 22.04 -9.74 -9.01
N TYR A 240 22.72 -8.67 -8.61
CA TYR A 240 22.14 -7.40 -8.22
C TYR A 240 22.11 -6.46 -9.42
N THR A 241 20.93 -6.23 -9.99
CA THR A 241 20.79 -5.50 -11.25
C THR A 241 19.94 -4.24 -11.10
N TYR A 242 20.26 -3.19 -11.85
CA TYR A 242 19.50 -1.93 -11.86
C TYR A 242 19.34 -1.29 -10.47
N ASN A 243 20.29 -1.49 -9.57
CA ASN A 243 20.24 -0.93 -8.22
C ASN A 243 20.98 0.41 -8.16
N LEU A 244 20.62 1.26 -7.19
CA LEU A 244 21.43 2.40 -6.78
C LEU A 244 22.25 1.98 -5.57
N LEU A 245 23.57 1.88 -5.76
CA LEU A 245 24.53 1.38 -4.78
C LEU A 245 25.43 2.53 -4.27
N PRO A 246 26.09 2.36 -3.11
CA PRO A 246 27.04 3.36 -2.60
C PRO A 246 28.15 3.70 -3.59
N GLY A 247 28.64 4.94 -3.57
CA GLY A 247 29.55 5.49 -4.58
C GLY A 247 30.90 4.78 -4.67
N GLY A 248 31.38 4.18 -3.58
CA GLY A 248 32.65 3.44 -3.53
C GLY A 248 32.58 2.00 -4.06
N GLN A 249 31.43 1.57 -4.60
CA GLN A 249 31.21 0.20 -5.06
C GLN A 249 31.51 0.04 -6.57
N SER A 250 31.84 -1.18 -6.98
CA SER A 250 32.06 -1.56 -8.38
C SER A 250 31.74 -3.03 -8.63
N GLU A 251 31.64 -3.41 -9.91
CA GLU A 251 31.46 -4.80 -10.39
C GLU A 251 30.12 -5.43 -10.04
N TRP A 252 29.09 -4.60 -9.82
CA TRP A 252 27.72 -5.07 -9.62
C TRP A 252 27.02 -5.35 -10.95
N GLY A 253 25.93 -6.11 -10.87
CA GLY A 253 25.16 -6.53 -12.02
C GLY A 253 24.63 -5.38 -12.88
N THR A 254 24.27 -5.73 -14.12
CA THR A 254 23.89 -4.81 -15.20
C THR A 254 22.91 -3.73 -14.75
N GLY A 255 23.13 -2.51 -15.25
CA GLY A 255 22.23 -1.37 -15.05
C GLY A 255 22.33 -0.71 -13.67
N SER A 256 23.14 -1.24 -12.76
CA SER A 256 23.35 -0.62 -11.46
C SER A 256 24.16 0.67 -11.58
N ILE A 257 23.82 1.66 -10.75
CA ILE A 257 24.44 2.99 -10.68
C ILE A 257 25.02 3.23 -9.28
N TYR A 258 25.92 4.19 -9.16
CA TYR A 258 26.73 4.38 -7.95
C TYR A 258 26.71 5.84 -7.49
N THR A 259 26.18 6.09 -6.29
CA THR A 259 26.19 7.40 -5.64
C THR A 259 25.96 7.25 -4.14
N ASP A 260 26.60 8.10 -3.34
CA ASP A 260 26.32 8.19 -1.90
C ASP A 260 25.12 9.08 -1.59
N ASP A 261 24.61 9.82 -2.57
CA ASP A 261 23.40 10.64 -2.45
C ASP A 261 22.31 10.10 -3.40
N PRO A 262 21.33 9.35 -2.87
CA PRO A 262 20.17 8.90 -3.63
C PRO A 262 19.24 10.03 -4.07
N GLY A 263 19.36 11.24 -3.51
CA GLY A 263 18.44 12.34 -3.79
C GLY A 263 17.06 12.15 -3.15
N PHE A 264 17.02 11.68 -1.90
CA PHE A 264 15.79 11.66 -1.10
C PHE A 264 15.33 13.09 -0.78
N VAL A 265 14.02 13.29 -0.60
CA VAL A 265 13.44 14.59 -0.23
C VAL A 265 13.95 15.12 1.10
N ASN A 266 14.26 14.21 2.03
CA ASN A 266 15.03 14.52 3.21
C ASN A 266 16.33 13.71 3.18
N SER A 267 17.48 14.38 3.23
CA SER A 267 18.79 13.73 3.21
C SER A 267 19.10 12.90 4.46
N SER A 268 18.33 13.10 5.54
CA SER A 268 18.36 12.30 6.76
C SER A 268 16.96 11.82 7.14
N PRO A 269 16.39 10.84 6.42
CA PRO A 269 15.02 10.37 6.62
C PRO A 269 14.67 10.05 8.08
N GLN A 270 13.58 10.64 8.57
CA GLN A 270 13.02 10.44 9.92
C GLN A 270 11.65 9.74 9.91
N LYS A 271 11.03 9.61 8.75
CA LYS A 271 9.76 8.91 8.51
C LYS A 271 9.77 8.29 7.12
N ALA A 272 8.74 7.51 6.77
CA ALA A 272 8.75 6.75 5.52
C ALA A 272 8.66 7.64 4.28
N SER A 273 7.83 8.69 4.32
CA SER A 273 7.68 9.63 3.20
C SER A 273 8.97 10.38 2.85
N ASP A 274 9.92 10.46 3.79
CA ASP A 274 11.19 11.14 3.60
C ASP A 274 12.09 10.46 2.57
N PHE A 275 11.84 9.18 2.28
CA PHE A 275 12.53 8.42 1.23
C PHE A 275 12.00 8.69 -0.18
N ALA A 276 10.96 9.50 -0.33
CA ALA A 276 10.49 9.95 -1.64
C ALA A 276 11.63 10.66 -2.40
N LEU A 277 11.59 10.61 -3.73
CA LEU A 277 12.67 11.08 -4.58
C LEU A 277 12.50 12.54 -4.98
N LEU A 278 13.60 13.29 -4.98
CA LEU A 278 13.70 14.60 -5.62
C LEU A 278 13.79 14.46 -7.14
N LEU A 279 13.46 15.54 -7.86
CA LEU A 279 13.58 15.58 -9.33
C LEU A 279 15.03 15.34 -9.78
N SER A 280 15.99 15.79 -8.97
CA SER A 280 17.41 15.63 -9.19
C SER A 280 17.96 14.27 -8.77
N SER A 281 17.11 13.35 -8.29
CA SER A 281 17.55 12.04 -7.83
C SER A 281 18.23 11.26 -8.96
N ALA A 282 19.36 10.64 -8.66
CA ALA A 282 20.03 9.73 -9.58
C ALA A 282 19.22 8.43 -9.80
N ALA A 283 18.30 8.10 -8.90
CA ALA A 283 17.40 6.95 -9.05
C ALA A 283 16.28 7.19 -10.08
N LYS A 284 16.03 8.45 -10.43
CA LYS A 284 14.92 8.85 -11.29
C LYS A 284 15.09 8.33 -12.72
N ASP A 285 14.05 7.68 -13.25
CA ASP A 285 13.95 7.11 -14.59
C ASP A 285 15.06 6.08 -14.90
N LYS A 286 15.62 5.44 -13.87
CA LYS A 286 16.75 4.50 -14.00
C LYS A 286 16.39 3.03 -13.75
N ALA A 287 15.17 2.72 -13.35
CA ALA A 287 14.78 1.33 -13.14
C ALA A 287 14.54 0.61 -14.46
N ASN A 288 14.66 -0.71 -14.41
CA ASN A 288 14.22 -1.59 -15.50
C ASN A 288 12.76 -1.99 -15.31
N ASN A 289 11.92 -1.63 -16.29
CA ASN A 289 10.47 -1.77 -16.26
C ASN A 289 9.95 -3.21 -16.39
N THR A 290 10.78 -4.20 -16.75
CA THR A 290 10.32 -5.58 -16.95
C THR A 290 9.90 -6.19 -15.61
N GLY A 291 8.62 -6.57 -15.53
CA GLY A 291 8.03 -7.18 -14.33
C GLY A 291 7.82 -6.20 -13.18
N ALA A 292 7.78 -4.90 -13.47
CA ALA A 292 7.61 -3.88 -12.47
C ALA A 292 6.16 -3.81 -11.94
N PRO A 293 5.97 -3.52 -10.63
CA PRO A 293 4.65 -3.26 -10.08
C PRO A 293 4.04 -2.01 -10.73
N SER A 294 2.70 -1.99 -10.86
CA SER A 294 1.98 -0.88 -11.49
C SER A 294 1.93 0.39 -10.63
N VAL A 295 2.26 0.27 -9.35
CA VAL A 295 2.24 1.36 -8.36
C VAL A 295 3.46 1.30 -7.45
N ASP A 296 3.80 2.42 -6.83
CA ASP A 296 4.82 2.52 -5.79
C ASP A 296 4.27 2.22 -4.38
N ILE A 297 5.07 2.43 -3.33
CA ILE A 297 4.68 2.19 -1.94
C ILE A 297 3.46 3.01 -1.49
N THR A 298 3.22 4.17 -2.10
CA THR A 298 2.09 5.05 -1.80
C THR A 298 0.82 4.69 -2.57
N GLY A 299 0.91 3.70 -3.48
CA GLY A 299 -0.12 3.39 -4.45
C GLY A 299 -0.13 4.34 -5.66
N THR A 300 0.86 5.24 -5.78
CA THR A 300 1.01 6.13 -6.94
C THR A 300 1.41 5.32 -8.16
N SER A 301 0.74 5.56 -9.30
CA SER A 301 0.98 4.79 -10.53
C SER A 301 2.38 5.02 -11.09
N ARG A 302 3.04 3.93 -11.47
CA ARG A 302 4.28 3.96 -12.25
C ARG A 302 3.94 4.05 -13.73
N SER A 303 4.33 5.14 -14.40
CA SER A 303 4.04 5.33 -15.83
C SER A 303 5.28 5.84 -16.59
N GLY A 304 5.49 5.38 -17.82
CA GLY A 304 6.66 5.75 -18.62
C GLY A 304 7.95 5.07 -18.13
N THR A 305 8.94 5.86 -17.72
CA THR A 305 10.21 5.42 -17.12
C THR A 305 10.06 5.32 -15.61
N TYR A 306 10.56 4.24 -15.01
CA TYR A 306 10.32 3.95 -13.60
C TYR A 306 11.56 4.34 -12.78
N ASP A 307 11.34 4.75 -11.55
CA ASP A 307 12.41 5.09 -10.63
C ASP A 307 12.91 3.85 -9.86
N ILE A 308 14.20 3.84 -9.54
CA ILE A 308 14.81 2.86 -8.64
C ILE A 308 14.30 3.15 -7.22
N GLY A 309 13.91 2.12 -6.47
CA GLY A 309 13.48 2.26 -5.07
C GLY A 309 11.97 2.14 -4.86
N ALA A 310 11.56 2.29 -3.59
CA ALA A 310 10.17 2.07 -3.16
C ALA A 310 9.18 3.14 -3.64
N PHE A 311 9.68 4.31 -4.00
CA PHE A 311 8.92 5.49 -4.36
C PHE A 311 9.14 5.86 -5.83
N GLU A 312 8.13 6.44 -6.48
CA GLU A 312 8.30 7.20 -7.72
C GLU A 312 8.57 8.68 -7.44
N TYR A 313 9.17 9.40 -8.38
CA TYR A 313 9.29 10.84 -8.31
C TYR A 313 7.91 11.50 -8.28
N GLY A 314 7.74 12.50 -7.42
CA GLY A 314 6.43 13.12 -7.15
C GLY A 314 5.62 12.42 -6.05
N SER A 315 6.16 11.39 -5.41
CA SER A 315 5.52 10.61 -4.34
C SER A 315 5.57 11.23 -2.93
N VAL A 316 5.95 12.50 -2.78
CA VAL A 316 5.88 13.18 -1.47
C VAL A 316 4.44 13.36 -1.03
N ALA A 317 4.00 12.48 -0.13
CA ALA A 317 2.75 12.58 0.59
C ALA A 317 2.82 13.70 1.66
N ALA A 318 2.76 14.94 1.20
CA ALA A 318 2.16 16.04 1.94
C ALA A 318 1.31 16.79 0.91
N GLY A 319 0.03 16.43 0.83
CA GLY A 319 -0.91 17.05 -0.10
C GLY A 319 -0.82 18.56 -0.06
N ILE A 320 -0.55 19.17 -1.22
CA ILE A 320 -0.60 20.63 -1.35
C ILE A 320 -2.07 21.01 -1.47
N ASN A 321 -2.48 22.08 -0.77
CA ASN A 321 -3.77 22.70 -1.03
C ASN A 321 -3.62 23.66 -2.19
N LEU A 322 -4.27 23.35 -3.30
CA LEU A 322 -4.24 24.15 -4.52
C LEU A 322 -5.57 24.86 -4.71
N PHE A 323 -5.50 26.07 -5.24
CA PHE A 323 -6.63 26.95 -5.47
C PHE A 323 -6.94 27.01 -6.96
N TRP A 324 -8.22 26.93 -7.33
CA TRP A 324 -8.66 27.16 -8.70
C TRP A 324 -8.52 28.65 -9.03
N ASP A 325 -7.69 28.96 -10.02
CA ASP A 325 -7.36 30.32 -10.42
C ASP A 325 -7.16 30.41 -11.95
N VAL A 326 -7.93 31.27 -12.61
CA VAL A 326 -7.89 31.40 -14.08
C VAL A 326 -6.91 32.47 -14.57
N SER A 327 -6.16 33.11 -13.68
CA SER A 327 -5.22 34.18 -14.03
C SER A 327 -4.00 34.22 -13.09
N THR A 328 -2.94 34.91 -13.52
CA THR A 328 -1.71 35.11 -12.71
C THR A 328 -1.72 36.43 -11.92
N SER A 329 -2.84 37.14 -11.95
CA SER A 329 -3.01 38.36 -11.16
C SER A 329 -3.06 38.02 -9.67
N ALA A 330 -2.48 38.87 -8.82
CA ALA A 330 -2.42 38.60 -7.39
C ALA A 330 -3.80 38.35 -6.77
N GLY A 331 -3.95 37.21 -6.09
CA GLY A 331 -5.19 36.75 -5.48
C GLY A 331 -5.66 35.45 -6.12
N TYR A 332 -6.93 35.07 -5.93
CA TYR A 332 -7.52 33.90 -6.62
C TYR A 332 -8.66 34.39 -7.51
N GLN A 333 -8.57 34.16 -8.82
CA GLN A 333 -9.60 34.58 -9.77
C GLN A 333 -10.51 33.41 -10.12
N ALA A 334 -11.77 33.52 -9.68
CA ALA A 334 -12.81 32.59 -10.06
C ALA A 334 -13.08 32.66 -11.57
N GLY A 335 -13.43 31.53 -12.17
CA GLY A 335 -13.70 31.46 -13.60
C GLY A 335 -14.04 30.04 -14.05
N ASN A 336 -14.56 29.92 -15.27
CA ASN A 336 -14.85 28.64 -15.89
C ASN A 336 -13.57 27.98 -16.42
N GLY A 337 -13.57 26.66 -16.52
CA GLY A 337 -12.51 25.93 -17.21
C GLY A 337 -12.66 24.41 -17.09
N THR A 338 -11.63 23.70 -17.53
CA THR A 338 -11.56 22.24 -17.55
C THR A 338 -10.45 21.76 -16.61
N TRP A 339 -10.83 21.12 -15.50
CA TRP A 339 -9.90 20.45 -14.60
C TRP A 339 -9.38 19.17 -15.25
N GLY A 340 -8.05 19.09 -15.40
CA GLY A 340 -7.36 17.99 -16.08
C GLY A 340 -7.00 18.34 -17.53
N GLU A 341 -7.18 19.60 -17.92
CA GLU A 341 -6.71 20.14 -19.20
C GLU A 341 -6.12 21.54 -19.04
N ASN A 342 -6.77 22.44 -18.29
CA ASN A 342 -6.22 23.76 -18.01
C ASN A 342 -5.27 23.76 -16.81
N ASP A 343 -4.19 24.52 -16.94
CA ASP A 343 -3.29 24.88 -15.85
C ASP A 343 -3.92 26.01 -15.03
N TYR A 344 -5.00 25.70 -14.30
CA TYR A 344 -5.75 26.65 -13.47
C TYR A 344 -5.66 26.32 -11.97
N TRP A 345 -4.57 25.69 -11.54
CA TRP A 345 -4.29 25.47 -10.12
C TRP A 345 -3.16 26.38 -9.65
N THR A 346 -3.19 26.79 -8.39
CA THR A 346 -2.11 27.57 -7.78
C THR A 346 -1.98 27.31 -6.29
N SER A 347 -0.75 27.28 -5.78
CA SER A 347 -0.48 27.28 -4.34
C SER A 347 -0.30 28.69 -3.75
N ASN A 348 -0.15 29.72 -4.59
CA ASN A 348 0.28 31.05 -4.15
C ASN A 348 -0.55 32.23 -4.71
N GLY A 349 -1.48 31.99 -5.64
CA GLY A 349 -2.33 33.03 -6.24
C GLY A 349 -1.63 33.94 -7.26
N THR A 350 -0.53 33.47 -7.86
CA THR A 350 0.22 34.19 -8.90
C THR A 350 0.88 33.27 -9.93
N THR A 351 1.19 32.02 -9.57
CA THR A 351 1.76 31.00 -10.45
C THR A 351 0.71 29.92 -10.72
N LEU A 352 0.42 29.68 -11.99
CA LEU A 352 -0.52 28.65 -12.40
C LEU A 352 0.20 27.35 -12.77
N GLU A 353 -0.41 26.21 -12.41
CA GLU A 353 0.10 24.86 -12.63
C GLU A 353 -1.04 23.88 -12.98
N SER A 354 -0.66 22.72 -13.51
CA SER A 354 -1.58 21.61 -13.77
C SER A 354 -1.97 20.90 -12.47
N TRP A 355 -3.09 20.17 -12.48
CA TRP A 355 -3.49 19.38 -11.31
C TRP A 355 -2.51 18.22 -11.08
N PRO A 356 -1.89 18.12 -9.89
CA PRO A 356 -0.89 17.09 -9.59
C PRO A 356 -1.48 15.69 -9.32
N GLY A 357 -2.80 15.55 -9.21
CA GLY A 357 -3.44 14.26 -8.96
C GLY A 357 -3.58 13.92 -7.47
N ALA A 358 -3.52 12.62 -7.17
CA ALA A 358 -3.84 12.06 -5.85
C ALA A 358 -3.03 12.68 -4.72
N GLY A 359 -3.58 12.66 -3.51
CA GLY A 359 -2.94 13.23 -2.32
C GLY A 359 -3.10 14.74 -2.16
N ASN A 360 -3.53 15.49 -3.19
CA ASN A 360 -3.67 16.94 -3.15
C ASN A 360 -5.11 17.40 -2.88
N SER A 361 -5.26 18.59 -2.28
CA SER A 361 -6.57 19.16 -1.96
C SER A 361 -6.93 20.30 -2.92
N ALA A 362 -8.18 20.31 -3.38
CA ALA A 362 -8.70 21.26 -4.35
C ALA A 362 -9.58 22.30 -3.67
N THR A 363 -9.15 23.56 -3.67
CA THR A 363 -9.90 24.68 -3.10
C THR A 363 -10.44 25.60 -4.19
N PHE A 364 -11.73 25.92 -4.11
CA PHE A 364 -12.41 26.85 -5.00
C PHE A 364 -12.68 28.15 -4.23
N ALA A 365 -12.03 29.23 -4.64
CA ALA A 365 -12.01 30.52 -3.96
C ALA A 365 -12.03 31.69 -4.97
N GLY A 366 -12.22 32.92 -4.49
CA GLY A 366 -12.21 34.12 -5.32
C GLY A 366 -13.50 34.91 -5.15
N SER A 367 -14.18 35.23 -6.24
CA SER A 367 -15.49 35.89 -6.21
C SER A 367 -16.64 34.89 -6.23
N ASP A 368 -17.74 35.21 -5.53
CA ASP A 368 -19.01 34.52 -5.73
C ASP A 368 -19.51 34.75 -7.16
N GLY A 369 -20.17 33.76 -7.77
CA GLY A 369 -20.65 33.88 -9.15
C GLY A 369 -21.36 32.64 -9.66
N ALA A 370 -21.19 32.32 -10.95
CA ALA A 370 -21.67 31.09 -11.55
C ALA A 370 -20.53 30.49 -12.36
N TRP A 371 -19.78 29.58 -11.74
CA TRP A 371 -18.53 29.05 -12.26
C TRP A 371 -18.67 27.56 -12.53
N THR A 372 -18.57 27.16 -13.80
CA THR A 372 -18.61 25.76 -14.21
C THR A 372 -17.20 25.24 -14.43
N ILE A 373 -16.83 24.22 -13.67
CA ILE A 373 -15.58 23.49 -13.82
C ILE A 373 -15.90 22.13 -14.44
N THR A 374 -15.44 21.90 -15.66
CA THR A 374 -15.63 20.62 -16.35
C THR A 374 -14.50 19.68 -15.98
N ILE A 375 -14.80 18.45 -15.58
CA ILE A 375 -13.79 17.43 -15.33
C ILE A 375 -13.40 16.77 -16.66
N ASN A 376 -12.10 16.65 -16.93
CA ASN A 376 -11.57 15.79 -17.99
C ASN A 376 -11.17 14.43 -17.39
N GLY A 377 -11.73 13.34 -17.91
CA GLY A 377 -11.43 11.99 -17.45
C GLY A 377 -11.73 11.78 -15.95
N THR A 378 -10.87 11.01 -15.27
CA THR A 378 -10.92 10.85 -13.80
C THR A 378 -9.88 11.74 -13.15
N GLN A 379 -10.30 12.54 -12.15
CA GLN A 379 -9.39 13.33 -11.33
C GLN A 379 -9.32 12.72 -9.93
N ASN A 380 -8.11 12.40 -9.49
CA ASN A 380 -7.85 11.91 -8.13
C ASN A 380 -7.64 13.09 -7.19
N VAL A 381 -8.34 13.11 -6.06
CA VAL A 381 -8.33 14.22 -5.10
C VAL A 381 -8.33 13.69 -3.66
N ASP A 382 -7.64 14.37 -2.75
CA ASP A 382 -7.64 14.02 -1.32
C ASP A 382 -8.85 14.64 -0.60
N SER A 383 -9.04 15.95 -0.77
CA SER A 383 -10.16 16.71 -0.23
C SER A 383 -10.53 17.91 -1.12
N MET A 384 -11.74 18.44 -0.96
CA MET A 384 -12.20 19.62 -1.67
C MET A 384 -12.72 20.69 -0.69
N ALA A 385 -12.52 21.97 -1.00
CA ALA A 385 -13.06 23.08 -0.23
C ALA A 385 -13.68 24.14 -1.14
N PHE A 386 -14.88 24.60 -0.82
CA PHE A 386 -15.57 25.67 -1.53
C PHE A 386 -15.70 26.88 -0.59
N LEU A 387 -14.88 27.90 -0.83
CA LEU A 387 -14.83 29.10 -0.01
C LEU A 387 -15.81 30.18 -0.48
N ASN A 388 -16.20 30.13 -1.75
CA ASN A 388 -17.08 31.08 -2.43
C ASN A 388 -18.25 30.37 -3.12
N ASP A 389 -19.31 31.13 -3.43
CA ASP A 389 -20.57 30.60 -3.95
C ASP A 389 -20.56 30.33 -5.45
N GLY A 390 -21.36 29.36 -5.87
CA GLY A 390 -21.72 29.15 -7.28
C GLY A 390 -20.75 28.34 -8.13
N TYR A 391 -19.85 27.59 -7.50
CA TYR A 391 -19.06 26.56 -8.19
C TYR A 391 -19.91 25.33 -8.50
N THR A 392 -19.89 24.92 -9.76
CA THR A 392 -20.52 23.70 -10.25
C THR A 392 -19.46 22.82 -10.93
N ILE A 393 -19.23 21.63 -10.37
CA ILE A 393 -18.31 20.63 -10.92
C ILE A 393 -19.09 19.64 -11.78
N ASN A 394 -18.77 19.57 -13.08
CA ASN A 394 -19.56 18.87 -14.09
C ASN A 394 -18.72 17.97 -14.99
N GLY A 395 -19.37 17.01 -15.66
CA GLY A 395 -18.74 16.21 -16.72
C GLY A 395 -17.69 15.22 -16.20
N GLY A 396 -16.84 14.75 -17.11
CA GLY A 396 -15.79 13.79 -16.82
C GLY A 396 -16.29 12.38 -16.51
N THR A 397 -15.32 11.50 -16.20
CA THR A 397 -15.58 10.12 -15.77
C THR A 397 -15.88 10.08 -14.28
N SER A 398 -14.98 10.64 -13.43
CA SER A 398 -15.19 10.68 -11.98
C SER A 398 -14.27 11.64 -11.22
N LEU A 399 -14.70 12.02 -10.02
CA LEU A 399 -13.85 12.55 -8.95
C LEU A 399 -13.57 11.40 -7.97
N ASN A 400 -12.33 10.92 -7.94
CA ASN A 400 -11.95 9.78 -7.11
C ASN A 400 -11.28 10.26 -5.83
N PHE A 401 -11.95 10.08 -4.69
CA PHE A 401 -11.37 10.39 -3.38
C PHE A 401 -10.52 9.22 -2.87
N THR A 402 -9.23 9.47 -2.67
CA THR A 402 -8.26 8.41 -2.34
C THR A 402 -8.04 8.21 -0.85
N THR A 403 -8.02 9.29 -0.07
CA THR A 403 -7.54 9.28 1.33
C THR A 403 -8.52 9.97 2.29
N LYS A 404 -8.72 11.29 2.24
CA LYS A 404 -9.56 11.99 3.23
C LYS A 404 -11.05 12.01 2.91
N SER A 405 -11.46 12.08 1.64
CA SER A 405 -12.87 12.22 1.22
C SER A 405 -13.62 13.41 1.81
N GLY A 406 -12.89 14.43 2.25
CA GLY A 406 -13.46 15.63 2.88
C GLY A 406 -13.96 16.62 1.84
N VAL A 407 -15.20 17.10 1.99
CA VAL A 407 -15.71 18.27 1.26
C VAL A 407 -16.15 19.33 2.25
N PHE A 408 -15.44 20.46 2.26
CA PHE A 408 -15.80 21.63 3.05
C PHE A 408 -16.59 22.63 2.20
N VAL A 409 -17.68 23.17 2.74
CA VAL A 409 -18.41 24.30 2.13
C VAL A 409 -18.57 25.40 3.16
N SER A 410 -18.05 26.59 2.83
CA SER A 410 -18.09 27.77 3.70
C SER A 410 -19.52 28.14 4.14
N PRO A 411 -19.67 28.77 5.31
CA PRO A 411 -20.97 29.25 5.78
C PRO A 411 -21.70 30.11 4.75
N ASN A 412 -23.01 29.89 4.59
CA ASN A 412 -23.87 30.60 3.63
C ASN A 412 -23.46 30.46 2.15
N LYS A 413 -22.67 29.44 1.81
CA LYS A 413 -22.28 29.13 0.42
C LYS A 413 -22.90 27.81 -0.05
N THR A 414 -23.04 27.68 -1.36
CA THR A 414 -23.52 26.47 -2.03
C THR A 414 -22.50 26.01 -3.07
N ALA A 415 -22.18 24.73 -3.05
CA ALA A 415 -21.36 24.07 -4.06
C ALA A 415 -22.15 22.91 -4.68
N THR A 416 -22.01 22.72 -6.00
CA THR A 416 -22.66 21.61 -6.71
C THR A 416 -21.62 20.69 -7.32
N ILE A 417 -21.74 19.39 -7.10
CA ILE A 417 -20.95 18.36 -7.76
C ILE A 417 -21.89 17.42 -8.51
N ASN A 418 -21.92 17.54 -9.83
CA ASN A 418 -22.69 16.66 -10.71
C ASN A 418 -21.83 15.52 -11.30
N THR A 419 -20.50 15.63 -11.25
CA THR A 419 -19.59 14.53 -11.59
C THR A 419 -19.75 13.38 -10.58
N VAL A 420 -19.63 12.13 -11.06
CA VAL A 420 -19.67 10.95 -10.20
C VAL A 420 -18.52 10.98 -9.21
N ILE A 421 -18.84 10.93 -7.91
CA ILE A 421 -17.86 10.74 -6.85
C ILE A 421 -17.62 9.23 -6.65
N THR A 422 -16.35 8.83 -6.67
CA THR A 422 -15.88 7.46 -6.46
C THR A 422 -14.85 7.40 -5.33
N GLY A 423 -14.50 6.19 -4.90
CA GLY A 423 -13.50 5.95 -3.86
C GLY A 423 -14.03 5.09 -2.71
N THR A 424 -13.14 4.39 -2.04
CA THR A 424 -13.48 3.57 -0.86
C THR A 424 -13.70 4.36 0.44
N PRO A 425 -13.10 5.56 0.68
CA PRO A 425 -13.27 6.24 1.97
C PRO A 425 -14.68 6.80 2.24
N GLY A 426 -15.53 6.94 1.21
CA GLY A 426 -16.86 7.52 1.35
C GLY A 426 -16.89 9.02 1.10
N LEU A 427 -17.64 9.76 1.93
CA LEU A 427 -17.74 11.22 1.84
C LEU A 427 -17.93 11.86 3.22
N SER A 428 -17.05 12.78 3.60
CA SER A 428 -17.19 13.57 4.84
C SER A 428 -17.46 15.04 4.53
N LYS A 429 -18.65 15.53 4.90
CA LYS A 429 -19.06 16.92 4.72
C LYS A 429 -18.70 17.78 5.92
N TYR A 430 -18.02 18.89 5.67
CA TYR A 430 -17.63 19.91 6.65
C TYR A 430 -18.15 21.31 6.27
N GLY A 431 -18.09 22.24 7.22
CA GLY A 431 -18.55 23.61 7.05
C GLY A 431 -20.08 23.72 7.01
N THR A 432 -20.63 24.85 7.41
CA THR A 432 -22.10 25.00 7.59
C THR A 432 -22.86 25.28 6.29
N GLY A 433 -22.17 25.41 5.15
CA GLY A 433 -22.80 25.59 3.83
C GLY A 433 -23.44 24.32 3.27
N THR A 434 -23.99 24.45 2.06
CA THR A 434 -24.74 23.40 1.36
C THR A 434 -23.90 22.76 0.26
N LEU A 435 -23.78 21.43 0.29
CA LEU A 435 -23.23 20.63 -0.81
C LEU A 435 -24.37 19.96 -1.57
N ILE A 436 -24.52 20.27 -2.86
CA ILE A 436 -25.47 19.61 -3.75
C ILE A 436 -24.74 18.51 -4.52
N LEU A 437 -25.25 17.29 -4.45
CA LEU A 437 -24.77 16.14 -5.20
C LEU A 437 -25.80 15.78 -6.29
N GLY A 438 -25.41 15.95 -7.54
CA GLY A 438 -26.22 15.58 -8.71
C GLY A 438 -25.70 14.37 -9.49
N GLY A 439 -24.50 13.88 -9.18
CA GLY A 439 -23.92 12.68 -9.80
C GLY A 439 -24.47 11.38 -9.22
N SER A 440 -24.47 10.31 -10.03
CA SER A 440 -24.74 8.94 -9.55
C SER A 440 -23.50 8.38 -8.85
N ASN A 441 -23.23 8.84 -7.63
CA ASN A 441 -22.03 8.50 -6.86
C ASN A 441 -21.92 6.99 -6.59
N THR A 442 -20.70 6.45 -6.66
CA THR A 442 -20.42 5.01 -6.48
C THR A 442 -19.33 4.73 -5.45
N PHE A 443 -19.04 5.68 -4.57
CA PHE A 443 -18.17 5.42 -3.43
C PHE A 443 -18.79 4.36 -2.51
N THR A 444 -17.96 3.56 -1.84
CA THR A 444 -18.43 2.45 -0.99
C THR A 444 -18.34 2.73 0.50
N GLY A 445 -17.61 3.77 0.91
CA GLY A 445 -17.50 4.19 2.30
C GLY A 445 -18.71 4.99 2.81
N PRO A 446 -18.74 5.31 4.12
CA PRO A 446 -19.85 6.01 4.74
C PRO A 446 -19.99 7.47 4.27
N VAL A 447 -21.19 8.03 4.46
CA VAL A 447 -21.41 9.49 4.37
C VAL A 447 -21.49 10.07 5.77
N THR A 448 -20.54 10.93 6.13
CA THR A 448 -20.50 11.62 7.43
C THR A 448 -20.81 13.10 7.24
N ILE A 449 -21.82 13.63 7.92
CA ILE A 449 -22.14 15.06 7.91
C ILE A 449 -21.68 15.66 9.23
N ASN A 450 -20.49 16.26 9.24
CA ASN A 450 -19.94 16.93 10.42
C ASN A 450 -20.58 18.32 10.62
N ALA A 451 -20.94 19.00 9.52
CA ALA A 451 -21.66 20.28 9.55
C ALA A 451 -22.37 20.59 8.22
N GLY A 452 -23.41 21.42 8.30
CA GLY A 452 -24.13 21.95 7.14
C GLY A 452 -25.12 20.96 6.53
N VAL A 453 -25.34 21.09 5.23
CA VAL A 453 -26.36 20.33 4.49
C VAL A 453 -25.72 19.59 3.32
N ILE A 454 -26.12 18.33 3.12
CA ILE A 454 -25.99 17.63 1.84
C ILE A 454 -27.39 17.59 1.21
N SER A 455 -27.51 18.08 -0.01
CA SER A 455 -28.71 17.96 -0.85
C SER A 455 -28.42 17.00 -1.99
N ILE A 456 -29.29 16.02 -2.20
CA ILE A 456 -29.17 15.01 -3.25
C ILE A 456 -30.30 15.19 -4.25
N ASN A 457 -29.95 15.42 -5.52
CA ASN A 457 -30.97 15.64 -6.56
C ASN A 457 -31.62 14.32 -7.03
N THR A 458 -30.90 13.20 -6.92
CA THR A 458 -31.39 11.86 -7.30
C THR A 458 -30.90 10.81 -6.30
N LEU A 459 -31.84 10.08 -5.68
CA LEU A 459 -31.59 8.90 -4.85
C LEU A 459 -31.91 7.65 -5.68
N ASN A 460 -30.90 7.06 -6.33
CA ASN A 460 -31.11 5.88 -7.18
C ASN A 460 -31.57 4.62 -6.43
N ASN A 461 -31.64 4.65 -5.08
CA ASN A 461 -32.10 3.57 -4.22
C ASN A 461 -32.81 4.07 -2.94
N GLY A 462 -33.63 5.11 -3.04
CA GLY A 462 -34.29 5.78 -1.90
C GLY A 462 -35.34 4.97 -1.11
N GLY A 463 -35.33 3.64 -1.22
CA GLY A 463 -36.20 2.73 -0.50
C GLY A 463 -36.70 1.59 -1.38
N SER A 464 -36.10 0.41 -1.23
CA SER A 464 -36.79 -0.85 -1.48
C SER A 464 -36.95 -1.53 -0.13
N SER A 465 -38.21 -1.63 0.33
CA SER A 465 -38.58 -2.36 1.55
C SER A 465 -38.52 -3.86 1.34
#